data_AF-A0A261KRQ9-F1
#
_entry.id   AF-A0A261KRQ9-F1
#
_cell.length_a   1.000
_cell.length_b   1.000
_cell.length_c   1.000
_cell.angle_alpha   90.00
_cell.angle_beta   90.00
_cell.angle_gamma   90.00
#
_symmetry.space_group_name_H-M   'P 1'
#
loop_
_entity.id
_entity.type
_entity.pdbx_description
1 polymer ?
#
loop_
_entity_poly.entity_id
_entity_poly.type
_entity_poly.pdbx_seq_one_letter_code
_entity_poly.pdbx_strand_id
1 'polypeptide(L)'
;MLEENEIVYEILQEKDIEQTINCLVDVFPSAEPMSKALQVTPSELYPFAEMICQKAVAEGLSHVAKDPATSEVAGFIISEHLSNESEEEVHKNIPQKFEVFSQVLKELHEQYEMEKKLVNSKIFHIFLLGAREKYRGRKIGNKLLENNLKMAAQAGFSQAIVEASGKISQHICRKYGFEDRVSLDY
;
A
#
# COMPACT_ATOMS: atom_id res chain seq x y z
N MET A 1 9.52 -1.34 -18.10
CA MET A 1 10.11 -0.09 -17.57
C MET A 1 9.38 1.08 -18.20
N LEU A 2 8.72 1.91 -17.39
CA LEU A 2 8.08 3.15 -17.85
C LEU A 2 8.78 4.33 -17.16
N GLU A 3 9.17 5.34 -17.92
CA GLU A 3 9.85 6.54 -17.41
C GLU A 3 8.93 7.75 -17.61
N GLU A 4 8.69 8.51 -16.53
CA GLU A 4 7.89 9.73 -16.57
C GLU A 4 8.33 10.69 -15.46
N ASN A 5 8.55 11.96 -15.78
CA ASN A 5 9.04 12.98 -14.84
C ASN A 5 10.35 12.59 -14.14
N GLU A 6 11.28 11.97 -14.88
CA GLU A 6 12.56 11.46 -14.37
C GLU A 6 12.40 10.37 -13.31
N ILE A 7 11.26 9.69 -13.27
CA ILE A 7 10.99 8.58 -12.36
C ILE A 7 10.72 7.32 -13.19
N VAL A 8 11.41 6.24 -12.84
CA VAL A 8 11.23 4.92 -13.41
C VAL A 8 10.28 4.10 -12.56
N TYR A 9 9.26 3.51 -13.17
CA TYR A 9 8.28 2.65 -12.51
C TYR A 9 8.51 1.19 -12.93
N GLU A 10 8.63 0.31 -11.93
CA GLU A 10 8.83 -1.12 -12.13
C GLU A 10 8.18 -1.96 -11.03
N ILE A 11 8.02 -3.26 -11.30
CA ILE A 11 7.58 -4.23 -10.30
C ILE A 11 8.67 -4.29 -9.22
N LEU A 12 8.26 -4.32 -7.95
CA LEU A 12 9.16 -4.47 -6.82
C LEU A 12 9.94 -5.79 -6.93
N GLN A 13 11.26 -5.75 -6.78
CA GLN A 13 12.15 -6.92 -6.84
C GLN A 13 12.98 -7.06 -5.55
N GLU A 14 13.61 -8.22 -5.35
CA GLU A 14 14.45 -8.51 -4.17
C GLU A 14 15.54 -7.45 -3.93
N LYS A 15 16.19 -6.98 -5.01
CA LYS A 15 17.20 -5.90 -4.98
C LYS A 15 16.67 -4.56 -4.45
N ASP A 16 15.36 -4.39 -4.34
CA ASP A 16 14.70 -3.13 -3.98
C ASP A 16 14.16 -3.11 -2.56
N ILE A 17 14.19 -4.26 -1.86
CA ILE A 17 13.60 -4.45 -0.54
C ILE A 17 14.12 -3.38 0.42
N GLU A 18 15.45 -3.26 0.56
CA GLU A 18 16.06 -2.33 1.51
C GLU A 18 15.68 -0.87 1.25
N GLN A 19 15.71 -0.44 -0.01
CA GLN A 19 15.32 0.94 -0.37
C GLN A 19 13.82 1.19 -0.19
N THR A 20 12.99 0.16 -0.37
CA THR A 20 11.54 0.24 -0.16
C THR A 20 11.20 0.31 1.32
N ILE A 21 11.86 -0.50 2.16
CA ILE A 21 11.77 -0.42 3.63
C ILE A 21 12.13 1.00 4.08
N ASN A 22 13.29 1.51 3.65
CA ASN A 22 13.74 2.86 3.97
C ASN A 22 12.79 3.95 3.48
N CYS A 23 12.10 3.75 2.36
CA CYS A 23 11.06 4.67 1.90
C CYS A 23 9.81 4.59 2.78
N LEU A 24 9.39 3.39 3.19
CA LEU A 24 8.20 3.16 4.00
C LEU A 24 8.37 3.76 5.41
N VAL A 25 9.48 3.46 6.08
CA VAL A 25 9.74 3.95 7.45
C VAL A 25 10.01 5.46 7.53
N ASP A 26 10.36 6.09 6.41
CA ASP A 26 10.50 7.55 6.27
C ASP A 26 9.14 8.23 6.05
N VAL A 27 8.31 7.65 5.18
CA VAL A 27 7.02 8.23 4.77
C VAL A 27 5.92 8.05 5.82
N PHE A 28 5.76 6.85 6.38
CA PHE A 28 4.57 6.51 7.17
C PHE A 28 4.50 7.25 8.51
N PRO A 29 5.56 7.25 9.34
CA PRO A 29 5.57 8.02 10.60
C PRO A 29 5.25 9.51 10.44
N SER A 30 5.60 10.11 9.31
CA SER A 30 5.45 11.55 9.07
C SER A 30 4.14 11.94 8.38
N ALA A 31 3.59 11.06 7.53
CA ALA A 31 2.50 11.39 6.62
C ALA A 31 1.27 10.47 6.69
N GLU A 32 1.40 9.23 7.17
CA GLU A 32 0.26 8.33 7.32
C GLU A 32 -0.53 8.71 8.59
N PRO A 33 -1.84 9.02 8.50
CA PRO A 33 -2.61 9.58 9.61
C PRO A 33 -2.52 8.79 10.92
N MET A 34 -2.62 7.45 10.85
CA MET A 34 -2.68 6.60 12.04
C MET A 34 -1.30 6.46 12.70
N SER A 35 -0.27 6.21 11.89
CA SER A 35 1.13 6.16 12.31
C SER A 35 1.55 7.45 13.00
N LYS A 36 1.12 8.59 12.45
CA LYS A 36 1.36 9.91 13.04
C LYS A 36 0.61 10.10 14.35
N ALA A 37 -0.67 9.74 14.41
CA ALA A 37 -1.48 9.86 15.63
C ALA A 37 -0.93 9.00 16.78
N LEU A 38 -0.43 7.80 16.45
CA LEU A 38 0.15 6.84 17.39
C LEU A 38 1.63 7.10 17.71
N GLN A 39 2.24 8.11 17.09
CA GLN A 39 3.67 8.43 17.24
C GLN A 39 4.55 7.20 17.00
N VAL A 40 4.26 6.47 15.92
CA VAL A 40 5.06 5.35 15.48
C VAL A 40 6.41 5.87 15.02
N THR A 41 7.49 5.30 15.55
CA THR A 41 8.85 5.63 15.14
C THR A 41 9.31 4.76 13.96
N PRO A 42 10.28 5.23 13.15
CA PRO A 42 10.86 4.41 12.08
C PRO A 42 11.38 3.04 12.57
N SER A 43 12.00 3.00 13.75
CA SER A 43 12.51 1.77 14.36
C SER A 43 11.41 0.79 14.76
N GLU A 44 10.26 1.30 15.22
CA GLU A 44 9.10 0.46 15.54
C GLU A 44 8.45 -0.09 14.25
N LEU A 45 8.47 0.67 13.16
CA LEU A 45 7.84 0.27 11.90
C LEU A 45 8.71 -0.67 11.04
N TYR A 46 10.03 -0.64 11.23
CA TYR A 46 10.98 -1.40 10.39
C TYR A 46 10.68 -2.90 10.30
N PRO A 47 10.44 -3.65 11.41
CA PRO A 47 10.20 -5.10 11.33
C PRO A 47 8.95 -5.43 10.48
N PHE A 48 7.91 -4.61 10.60
CA PHE A 48 6.71 -4.74 9.79
C PHE A 48 6.99 -4.41 8.32
N ALA A 49 7.73 -3.33 8.05
CA ALA A 49 8.11 -2.93 6.71
C ALA A 49 8.95 -4.01 6.00
N GLU A 50 9.89 -4.63 6.70
CA GLU A 50 10.71 -5.74 6.20
C GLU A 50 9.85 -6.94 5.80
N MET A 51 9.01 -7.42 6.72
CA MET A 51 8.09 -8.54 6.47
C MET A 51 7.19 -8.28 5.26
N ILE A 52 6.58 -7.09 5.19
CA ILE A 52 5.67 -6.73 4.09
C ILE A 52 6.41 -6.60 2.76
N CYS A 53 7.62 -6.03 2.73
CA CYS A 53 8.40 -5.93 1.49
C CYS A 53 8.83 -7.32 0.98
N GLN A 54 9.20 -8.25 1.87
CA GLN A 54 9.52 -9.62 1.51
C GLN A 54 8.30 -10.34 0.90
N LYS A 55 7.13 -10.25 1.55
CA LYS A 55 5.87 -10.77 1.01
C LYS A 55 5.53 -10.17 -0.36
N ALA A 56 5.66 -8.85 -0.49
CA ALA A 56 5.36 -8.11 -1.72
C ALA A 56 6.23 -8.54 -2.92
N VAL A 57 7.50 -8.84 -2.69
CA VAL A 57 8.40 -9.40 -3.72
C VAL A 57 7.98 -10.81 -4.10
N ALA A 58 7.66 -11.66 -3.12
CA ALA A 58 7.24 -13.04 -3.37
C ALA A 58 5.95 -13.13 -4.21
N GLU A 59 5.01 -12.20 -3.99
CA GLU A 59 3.75 -12.16 -4.75
C GLU A 59 3.89 -11.51 -6.13
N GLY A 60 4.87 -10.62 -6.32
CA GLY A 60 5.07 -9.92 -7.59
C GLY A 60 3.94 -8.96 -7.96
N LEU A 61 3.14 -8.53 -6.99
CA LEU A 61 1.95 -7.68 -7.17
C LEU A 61 2.17 -6.21 -6.79
N SER A 62 3.41 -5.84 -6.47
CA SER A 62 3.76 -4.51 -5.96
C SER A 62 4.67 -3.75 -6.93
N HIS A 63 4.64 -2.42 -6.88
CA HIS A 63 5.49 -1.57 -7.72
C HIS A 63 6.29 -0.56 -6.90
N VAL A 64 7.44 -0.17 -7.43
CA VAL A 64 8.27 0.93 -6.94
C VAL A 64 8.44 1.99 -8.01
N ALA A 65 8.61 3.22 -7.53
CA ALA A 65 8.99 4.39 -8.30
C ALA A 65 10.40 4.78 -7.89
N LYS A 66 11.32 4.88 -8.84
CA LYS A 66 12.75 5.12 -8.59
C LYS A 66 13.26 6.34 -9.30
N ASP A 67 14.14 7.06 -8.65
CA ASP A 67 14.97 8.07 -9.29
C ASP A 67 16.19 7.37 -9.92
N PRO A 68 16.32 7.34 -11.26
CA PRO A 68 17.44 6.68 -11.93
C PRO A 68 18.78 7.39 -11.71
N ALA A 69 18.78 8.68 -11.34
CA ALA A 69 20.02 9.42 -11.09
C ALA A 69 20.65 9.06 -9.74
N THR A 70 19.82 8.75 -8.74
CA THR A 70 20.27 8.43 -7.37
C THR A 70 20.11 6.96 -7.02
N SER A 71 19.38 6.18 -7.83
CA SER A 71 18.93 4.81 -7.54
C SER A 71 18.05 4.70 -6.29
N GLU A 72 17.55 5.81 -5.76
CA GLU A 72 16.66 5.80 -4.61
C GLU A 72 15.24 5.41 -4.99
N VAL A 73 14.54 4.72 -4.08
CA VAL A 73 13.08 4.58 -4.15
C VAL A 73 12.44 5.91 -3.74
N ALA A 74 11.73 6.52 -4.69
CA ALA A 74 10.97 7.76 -4.53
C ALA A 74 9.54 7.51 -4.02
N GLY A 75 9.00 6.31 -4.24
CA GLY A 75 7.71 5.89 -3.73
C GLY A 75 7.42 4.42 -4.02
N PHE A 76 6.36 3.89 -3.42
CA PHE A 76 5.98 2.49 -3.50
C PHE A 76 4.47 2.34 -3.45
N ILE A 77 3.99 1.24 -4.03
CA ILE A 77 2.65 0.72 -3.82
C ILE A 77 2.77 -0.77 -3.53
N ILE A 78 2.30 -1.18 -2.35
CA ILE A 78 2.25 -2.57 -1.93
C ILE A 78 0.84 -3.08 -2.12
N SER A 79 0.72 -4.20 -2.82
CA SER A 79 -0.56 -4.85 -3.08
C SER A 79 -0.41 -6.36 -2.94
N GLU A 80 -1.52 -6.99 -2.57
CA GLU A 80 -1.57 -8.42 -2.31
C GLU A 80 -2.83 -9.05 -2.90
N HIS A 81 -2.79 -10.36 -3.07
CA HIS A 81 -4.01 -11.11 -3.32
C HIS A 81 -4.76 -11.32 -2.00
N LEU A 82 -5.95 -10.74 -1.87
CA LEU A 82 -6.77 -10.99 -0.69
C LEU A 82 -7.26 -12.44 -0.74
N SER A 83 -6.77 -13.25 0.20
CA SER A 83 -7.16 -14.64 0.38
C SER A 83 -7.48 -14.87 1.86
N ASN A 84 -8.45 -15.74 2.13
CA ASN A 84 -8.92 -16.01 3.50
C ASN A 84 -7.88 -16.70 4.40
N GLU A 85 -6.71 -17.08 3.87
CA GLU A 85 -5.73 -17.93 4.55
C GLU A 85 -4.57 -17.16 5.21
N SER A 86 -4.36 -15.87 4.88
CA SER A 86 -3.11 -15.16 5.22
C SER A 86 -3.13 -14.18 6.39
N GLU A 87 -4.26 -14.01 7.08
CA GLU A 87 -4.37 -12.97 8.14
C GLU A 87 -3.52 -13.31 9.38
N GLU A 88 -3.43 -14.59 9.79
CA GLU A 88 -2.83 -14.96 11.07
C GLU A 88 -1.33 -14.68 11.22
N GLU A 89 -0.55 -14.67 10.14
CA GLU A 89 0.90 -14.46 10.21
C GLU A 89 1.28 -12.97 10.23
N VAL A 90 0.54 -12.12 9.51
CA VAL A 90 0.80 -10.68 9.45
C VAL A 90 0.59 -10.05 10.84
N HIS A 91 -0.43 -10.49 11.58
CA HIS A 91 -0.75 -9.94 12.91
C HIS A 91 0.34 -10.15 13.97
N LYS A 92 1.24 -11.13 13.84
CA LYS A 92 2.25 -11.43 14.89
C LYS A 92 3.37 -10.40 14.97
N ASN A 93 3.65 -9.68 13.88
CA ASN A 93 4.77 -8.74 13.78
C ASN A 93 4.32 -7.28 13.66
N ILE A 94 3.02 -7.02 13.82
CA ILE A 94 2.47 -5.67 13.87
C ILE A 94 2.92 -5.03 15.20
N PRO A 95 3.51 -3.81 15.21
CA PRO A 95 3.88 -3.17 16.46
C PRO A 95 2.64 -2.99 17.34
N GLN A 96 2.74 -3.20 18.65
CA GLN A 96 1.59 -3.18 19.56
C GLN A 96 0.70 -1.93 19.41
N LYS A 97 1.30 -0.77 19.10
CA LYS A 97 0.57 0.48 18.82
C LYS A 97 -0.43 0.36 17.67
N PHE A 98 -0.17 -0.51 16.70
CA PHE A 98 -1.05 -0.81 15.56
C PHE A 98 -2.11 -1.87 15.86
N GLU A 99 -2.21 -2.42 17.07
CA GLU A 99 -3.36 -3.26 17.44
C GLU A 99 -4.68 -2.47 17.31
N VAL A 100 -4.67 -1.20 17.75
CA VAL A 100 -5.82 -0.30 17.59
C VAL A 100 -6.13 -0.07 16.11
N PHE A 101 -5.09 0.08 15.28
CA PHE A 101 -5.25 0.21 13.83
C PHE A 101 -5.86 -1.05 13.21
N SER A 102 -5.40 -2.23 13.64
CA SER A 102 -5.91 -3.52 13.17
C SER A 102 -7.38 -3.70 13.50
N GLN A 103 -7.85 -3.20 14.65
CA GLN A 103 -9.27 -3.22 15.01
C GLN A 103 -10.10 -2.30 14.11
N VAL A 104 -9.60 -1.10 13.79
CA VAL A 104 -10.28 -0.17 12.86
C VAL A 104 -10.39 -0.77 11.46
N LEU A 105 -9.31 -1.36 10.93
CA LEU A 105 -9.34 -2.03 9.63
C LEU A 105 -10.30 -3.23 9.63
N LYS A 106 -10.27 -4.03 10.71
CA LYS A 106 -11.19 -5.16 10.87
C LYS A 106 -12.65 -4.72 10.88
N GLU A 107 -12.98 -3.63 11.58
CA GLU A 107 -14.35 -3.10 11.60
C GLU A 107 -14.80 -2.66 10.20
N LEU A 108 -13.93 -1.97 9.43
CA LEU A 108 -14.20 -1.61 8.04
C LEU A 108 -14.44 -2.85 7.16
N HIS A 109 -13.58 -3.86 7.30
CA HIS A 109 -13.68 -5.10 6.55
C HIS A 109 -14.97 -5.86 6.88
N GLU A 110 -15.31 -6.03 8.16
CA GLU A 110 -16.54 -6.70 8.58
C GLU A 110 -17.80 -5.99 8.07
N GLN A 111 -17.84 -4.65 8.12
CA GLN A 111 -18.95 -3.88 7.55
C GLN A 111 -19.07 -4.07 6.04
N TYR A 112 -17.93 -4.09 5.33
CA TYR A 112 -17.91 -4.33 3.88
C TYR A 112 -18.38 -5.76 3.52
N GLU A 113 -17.94 -6.78 4.26
CA GLU A 113 -18.38 -8.16 4.10
C GLU A 113 -19.89 -8.34 4.36
N MET A 114 -20.45 -7.60 5.32
CA MET A 114 -21.90 -7.63 5.56
C MET A 114 -22.70 -7.09 4.36
N GLU A 115 -22.16 -6.11 3.62
CA GLU A 115 -22.78 -5.57 2.41
C GLU A 115 -22.63 -6.50 1.20
N LYS A 116 -21.58 -7.34 1.17
CA LYS A 116 -21.22 -8.19 0.04
C LYS A 116 -21.24 -9.66 0.42
N LYS A 117 -22.15 -10.42 -0.19
CA LYS A 117 -21.89 -11.86 -0.38
C LYS A 117 -20.67 -11.98 -1.30
N LEU A 118 -19.47 -12.15 -0.74
CA LEU A 118 -18.27 -12.39 -1.54
C LEU A 118 -18.49 -13.64 -2.39
N VAL A 119 -18.78 -13.41 -3.67
CA VAL A 119 -18.77 -14.44 -4.70
C VAL A 119 -17.30 -14.74 -4.99
N ASN A 120 -16.91 -16.01 -5.13
CA ASN A 120 -15.58 -16.51 -5.51
C ASN A 120 -14.88 -15.64 -6.57
N SER A 121 -14.23 -14.56 -6.14
CA SER A 121 -13.65 -13.54 -7.02
C SER A 121 -12.22 -13.29 -6.59
N LYS A 122 -11.36 -13.06 -7.58
CA LYS A 122 -9.95 -12.78 -7.33
C LYS A 122 -9.84 -11.30 -6.96
N ILE A 123 -9.68 -11.02 -5.67
CA ILE A 123 -9.64 -9.65 -5.13
C ILE A 123 -8.19 -9.18 -5.01
N PHE A 124 -7.95 -7.97 -5.49
CA PHE A 124 -6.68 -7.27 -5.46
C PHE A 124 -6.72 -6.22 -4.34
N HIS A 125 -5.97 -6.45 -3.27
CA HIS A 125 -5.94 -5.53 -2.13
C HIS A 125 -4.74 -4.59 -2.26
N ILE A 126 -5.02 -3.29 -2.35
CA ILE A 126 -3.97 -2.26 -2.32
C ILE A 126 -3.74 -1.91 -0.85
N PHE A 127 -2.68 -2.46 -0.28
CA PHE A 127 -2.44 -2.40 1.15
C PHE A 127 -1.72 -1.12 1.57
N LEU A 128 -0.68 -0.69 0.85
CA LEU A 128 0.11 0.51 1.20
C LEU A 128 0.42 1.35 -0.03
N LEU A 129 0.37 2.68 0.11
CA LEU A 129 0.78 3.64 -0.92
C LEU A 129 1.55 4.79 -0.27
N GLY A 130 2.77 5.02 -0.73
CA GLY A 130 3.64 6.07 -0.19
C GLY A 130 4.55 6.70 -1.24
N ALA A 131 4.89 7.97 -1.05
CA ALA A 131 5.91 8.67 -1.84
C ALA A 131 6.63 9.71 -0.96
N ARG A 132 7.94 9.80 -1.10
CA ARG A 132 8.77 10.74 -0.33
C ARG A 132 8.44 12.18 -0.69
N GLU A 133 8.47 13.06 0.31
CA GLU A 133 8.10 14.46 0.17
C GLU A 133 8.96 15.21 -0.85
N LYS A 134 10.26 14.91 -0.92
CA LYS A 134 11.19 15.54 -1.88
C LYS A 134 10.84 15.29 -3.35
N TYR A 135 9.99 14.30 -3.65
CA TYR A 135 9.53 14.01 -5.01
C TYR A 135 8.06 14.44 -5.25
N ARG A 136 7.47 15.27 -4.37
CA ARG A 136 6.12 15.82 -4.58
C ARG A 136 6.02 16.62 -5.89
N GLY A 137 4.80 16.76 -6.39
CA GLY A 137 4.52 17.43 -7.66
C GLY A 137 4.73 16.57 -8.91
N ARG A 138 5.43 15.43 -8.80
CA ARG A 138 5.70 14.50 -9.92
C ARG A 138 4.59 13.46 -10.17
N LYS A 139 3.49 13.53 -9.42
CA LYS A 139 2.32 12.62 -9.51
C LYS A 139 2.64 11.13 -9.30
N ILE A 140 3.71 10.80 -8.55
CA ILE A 140 4.18 9.43 -8.30
C ILE A 140 3.05 8.49 -7.83
N GLY A 141 2.28 8.89 -6.81
CA GLY A 141 1.18 8.04 -6.30
C GLY A 141 0.08 7.76 -7.33
N ASN A 142 -0.18 8.68 -8.26
CA ASN A 142 -1.15 8.44 -9.34
C ASN A 142 -0.61 7.38 -10.31
N LYS A 143 0.68 7.49 -10.68
CA LYS A 143 1.31 6.59 -11.64
C LYS A 143 1.54 5.19 -11.08
N LEU A 144 1.92 5.10 -9.80
CA LEU A 144 1.97 3.84 -9.09
C LEU A 144 0.61 3.14 -9.10
N LEU A 145 -0.47 3.84 -8.70
CA LEU A 145 -1.81 3.27 -8.72
C LEU A 145 -2.25 2.84 -10.13
N GLU A 146 -2.03 3.69 -11.13
CA GLU A 146 -2.37 3.39 -12.52
C GLU A 146 -1.70 2.11 -13.03
N ASN A 147 -0.39 1.98 -12.82
CA ASN A 147 0.38 0.82 -13.29
C ASN A 147 -0.01 -0.45 -12.54
N ASN A 148 -0.22 -0.32 -11.23
CA ASN A 148 -0.61 -1.41 -10.34
C ASN A 148 -2.01 -1.96 -10.70
N LEU A 149 -2.98 -1.10 -10.99
CA LEU A 149 -4.31 -1.52 -11.48
C LEU A 149 -4.25 -2.17 -12.87
N LYS A 150 -3.43 -1.66 -13.79
CA LYS A 150 -3.22 -2.29 -15.11
C LYS A 150 -2.68 -3.71 -14.97
N MET A 151 -1.70 -3.91 -14.08
CA MET A 151 -1.16 -5.23 -13.78
C MET A 151 -2.21 -6.14 -13.15
N ALA A 152 -3.00 -5.65 -12.18
CA ALA A 152 -4.09 -6.42 -11.57
C ALA A 152 -5.10 -6.91 -12.63
N ALA A 153 -5.53 -6.03 -13.54
CA ALA A 153 -6.43 -6.39 -14.63
C ALA A 153 -5.81 -7.47 -15.56
N GLN A 154 -4.53 -7.32 -15.91
CA GLN A 154 -3.80 -8.30 -16.72
C GLN A 154 -3.64 -9.66 -16.02
N ALA A 155 -3.50 -9.66 -14.69
CA ALA A 155 -3.40 -10.86 -13.87
C ALA A 155 -4.77 -11.50 -13.53
N GLY A 156 -5.86 -11.01 -14.15
CA GLY A 156 -7.21 -11.59 -14.04
C GLY A 156 -7.93 -11.27 -12.74
N PHE A 157 -7.49 -10.24 -11.99
CA PHE A 157 -8.24 -9.76 -10.84
C PHE A 157 -9.53 -9.07 -11.31
N SER A 158 -10.63 -9.44 -10.68
CA SER A 158 -11.98 -8.94 -11.02
C SER A 158 -12.41 -7.74 -10.19
N GLN A 159 -11.74 -7.50 -9.06
CA GLN A 159 -12.05 -6.42 -8.14
C GLN A 159 -10.77 -5.93 -7.48
N ALA A 160 -10.68 -4.61 -7.26
CA ALA A 160 -9.67 -3.99 -6.40
C ALA A 160 -10.33 -3.36 -5.18
N ILE A 161 -9.70 -3.47 -4.01
CA ILE A 161 -10.12 -2.84 -2.76
C ILE A 161 -8.95 -2.09 -2.12
N VAL A 162 -9.28 -1.09 -1.30
CA VAL A 162 -8.30 -0.26 -0.58
C VAL A 162 -8.96 0.35 0.65
N GLU A 163 -8.23 0.37 1.77
CA GLU A 163 -8.59 1.06 3.00
C GLU A 163 -7.76 2.35 3.09
N ALA A 164 -8.25 3.42 2.45
CA ALA A 164 -7.47 4.66 2.33
C ALA A 164 -7.66 5.59 3.55
N SER A 165 -6.70 5.58 4.48
CA SER A 165 -6.70 6.46 5.66
C SER A 165 -6.45 7.94 5.30
N GLY A 166 -5.48 8.22 4.43
CA GLY A 166 -5.07 9.58 4.08
C GLY A 166 -5.98 10.29 3.06
N LYS A 167 -6.26 11.59 3.26
CA LYS A 167 -7.02 12.40 2.28
C LYS A 167 -6.42 12.41 0.87
N ILE A 168 -5.09 12.36 0.77
CA ILE A 168 -4.39 12.33 -0.52
C ILE A 168 -4.62 11.00 -1.24
N SER A 169 -4.45 9.86 -0.55
CA SER A 169 -4.68 8.54 -1.14
C SER A 169 -6.16 8.35 -1.49
N GLN A 170 -7.09 8.80 -0.64
CA GLN A 170 -8.53 8.80 -0.96
C GLN A 170 -8.83 9.58 -2.25
N HIS A 171 -8.29 10.80 -2.40
CA HIS A 171 -8.48 11.60 -3.61
C HIS A 171 -7.92 10.90 -4.85
N ILE A 172 -6.73 10.30 -4.74
CA ILE A 172 -6.13 9.51 -5.82
C ILE A 172 -7.04 8.33 -6.18
N CYS A 173 -7.50 7.54 -5.21
CA CYS A 173 -8.35 6.38 -5.47
C CYS A 173 -9.65 6.76 -6.19
N ARG A 174 -10.36 7.80 -5.71
CA ARG A 174 -11.60 8.29 -6.36
C ARG A 174 -11.37 8.72 -7.82
N LYS A 175 -10.24 9.35 -8.12
CA LYS A 175 -9.86 9.73 -9.49
C LYS A 175 -9.70 8.50 -10.42
N TYR A 176 -9.31 7.35 -9.88
CA TYR A 176 -9.16 6.10 -10.62
C TYR A 176 -10.41 5.19 -10.51
N GLY A 177 -11.57 5.74 -10.10
CA GLY A 177 -12.85 5.04 -10.16
C GLY A 177 -13.19 4.20 -8.93
N PHE A 178 -12.45 4.34 -7.82
CA PHE A 178 -12.86 3.75 -6.55
C PHE A 178 -14.08 4.49 -6.00
N GLU A 179 -15.04 3.73 -5.47
CA GLU A 179 -16.22 4.23 -4.78
C GLU A 179 -16.08 3.94 -3.28
N ASP A 180 -16.45 4.92 -2.45
CA ASP A 180 -16.48 4.74 -1.01
C ASP A 180 -17.64 3.78 -0.65
N ARG A 181 -17.31 2.64 -0.05
CA ARG A 181 -18.29 1.63 0.40
C ARG A 181 -18.60 1.79 1.87
N VAL A 182 -17.54 1.88 2.67
CA VAL A 182 -17.59 2.05 4.13
C VAL A 182 -16.65 3.20 4.49
N SER A 183 -17.00 3.98 5.51
CA SER A 183 -16.16 5.07 6.03
C SER A 183 -16.29 5.19 7.54
N LEU A 184 -15.20 5.56 8.21
CA LEU A 184 -15.16 5.93 9.63
C LEU A 184 -14.59 7.33 9.78
N ASP A 185 -15.19 8.12 10.65
CA ASP A 185 -14.73 9.48 10.98
C ASP A 185 -13.77 9.44 12.17
N TYR A 186 -12.63 10.13 12.07
CA TYR A 186 -11.63 10.28 13.14
C TYR A 186 -10.85 11.60 13.04
#